data_AF-A0A449BA69-F1
#
_entry.id   AF-A0A449BA69-F1
#
_cell.length_a   1.000
_cell.length_b   1.000
_cell.length_c   1.000
_cell.angle_alpha   90.00
_cell.angle_beta   90.00
_cell.angle_gamma   90.00
#
_symmetry.space_group_name_H-M   'P 1'
#
loop_
_entity.id
_entity.type
_entity.pdbx_description
1 polymer ?
#
loop_
_entity_poly.entity_id
_entity_poly.type
_entity_poly.pdbx_seq_one_letter_code
_entity_poly.pdbx_strand_id
1 'polypeptide(L)'
;MAVRFVFQKGDMLQVNIKAFDQHKKPVERFCAKKMDIVLVPEVINPQFSFLVDALIGLPTKGIFEFDYNVKSSQQEKNDKKPEKPVHPEKQESIPLHFQVEVINYQPFQTTHAQSRMLEYKKQYEAREKTIELQDKQIKHLESQLKQAVADIKKAKEAKVVERFVVPKEEIEKAQRYALQKFIEDFVAPYGTLKMAIAAGEKSESTEVKNYLFGFNMVLNMLKNTLENNGVFEFTPDLNTEFNPETSKIIEQLEDFDQPNNTVIKVTQSGFRLYDRVIKPALVIATKNPNAFQQSSDEESNDTDVNENNDATQSE
;
A
#
# COMPACT_ATOMS: atom_id res chain seq x y z
N MET A 1 -56.17 -36.74 -39.02
CA MET A 1 -56.87 -36.51 -37.73
C MET A 1 -56.90 -35.02 -37.47
N ALA A 2 -58.07 -34.38 -37.49
CA ALA A 2 -58.19 -32.96 -37.18
C ALA A 2 -57.97 -32.76 -35.68
N VAL A 3 -56.91 -32.03 -35.30
CA VAL A 3 -56.66 -31.64 -33.91
C VAL A 3 -57.79 -30.69 -33.50
N ARG A 4 -58.74 -31.18 -32.70
CA ARG A 4 -59.77 -30.33 -32.10
C ARG A 4 -59.13 -29.60 -30.93
N PHE A 5 -58.83 -28.31 -31.13
CA PHE A 5 -58.43 -27.42 -30.05
C PHE A 5 -59.64 -27.21 -29.14
N VAL A 6 -59.55 -27.73 -27.92
CA VAL A 6 -60.55 -27.57 -26.85
C VAL A 6 -60.02 -26.60 -25.80
N PHE A 7 -60.92 -25.86 -25.14
CA PHE A 7 -60.54 -24.99 -24.04
C PHE A 7 -60.01 -25.81 -22.86
N GLN A 8 -58.88 -25.38 -22.31
CA GLN A 8 -58.20 -25.98 -21.17
C GLN A 8 -58.16 -25.01 -19.98
N LYS A 9 -57.94 -25.59 -18.80
CA LYS A 9 -57.74 -24.83 -17.56
C LYS A 9 -56.54 -23.89 -17.72
N GLY A 10 -56.75 -22.62 -17.42
CA GLY A 10 -55.76 -21.54 -17.54
C GLY A 10 -55.85 -20.74 -18.84
N ASP A 11 -56.62 -21.18 -19.83
CA ASP A 11 -56.77 -20.43 -21.09
C ASP A 11 -57.50 -19.11 -20.87
N MET A 12 -57.15 -18.12 -21.68
CA MET A 12 -57.79 -16.80 -21.65
C MET A 12 -58.69 -16.64 -22.87
N LEU A 13 -59.94 -16.26 -22.61
CA LEU A 13 -60.96 -16.01 -23.63
C LEU A 13 -61.44 -14.58 -23.53
N GLN A 14 -61.68 -13.96 -24.67
CA GLN A 14 -62.48 -12.74 -24.75
C GLN A 14 -63.86 -13.12 -25.29
N VAL A 15 -64.93 -12.82 -24.56
CA VAL A 15 -66.28 -13.28 -24.88
C VAL A 15 -67.32 -12.14 -24.89
N ASN A 16 -68.38 -12.31 -25.67
CA ASN A 16 -69.63 -11.58 -25.51
C ASN A 16 -70.65 -12.49 -24.82
N ILE A 17 -71.32 -11.97 -23.80
CA ILE A 17 -72.35 -12.69 -23.03
C ILE A 17 -73.68 -11.98 -23.24
N LYS A 18 -74.71 -12.72 -23.61
CA LYS A 18 -76.10 -12.26 -23.61
C LYS A 18 -76.91 -13.18 -22.70
N ALA A 19 -77.74 -12.60 -21.85
CA ALA A 19 -78.63 -13.35 -20.98
C ALA A 19 -80.09 -13.05 -21.34
N PHE A 20 -80.95 -14.07 -21.31
CA PHE A 20 -82.37 -14.00 -21.62
C PHE A 20 -83.22 -14.59 -20.49
N ASP A 21 -84.38 -13.99 -20.22
CA ASP A 21 -85.37 -14.53 -19.29
C ASP A 21 -86.23 -15.64 -19.94
N GLN A 22 -87.13 -16.24 -19.16
CA GLN A 22 -88.10 -17.26 -19.61
C GLN A 22 -89.03 -16.80 -20.75
N HIS A 23 -89.12 -15.49 -21.02
CA HIS A 23 -89.89 -14.88 -22.09
C HIS A 23 -89.01 -14.41 -23.27
N LYS A 24 -87.73 -14.83 -23.31
CA LYS A 24 -86.73 -14.46 -24.31
C LYS A 24 -86.41 -12.96 -24.35
N LYS A 25 -86.68 -12.22 -23.26
CA LYS A 25 -86.29 -10.82 -23.14
C LYS A 25 -84.85 -10.72 -22.61
N PRO A 26 -84.02 -9.83 -23.17
CA PRO A 26 -82.64 -9.67 -22.73
C PRO A 26 -82.61 -9.10 -21.31
N VAL A 27 -81.81 -9.71 -20.44
CA VAL A 27 -81.58 -9.25 -19.06
C VAL A 27 -80.26 -8.51 -19.01
N GLU A 28 -80.31 -7.19 -19.20
CA GLU A 28 -79.12 -6.34 -19.38
C GLU A 28 -78.07 -6.48 -18.27
N ARG A 29 -78.52 -6.71 -17.03
CA ARG A 29 -77.64 -6.92 -15.86
C ARG A 29 -76.64 -8.06 -16.04
N PHE A 30 -76.97 -9.07 -16.86
CA PHE A 30 -76.15 -10.26 -17.10
C PHE A 30 -75.58 -10.30 -18.53
N CYS A 31 -75.66 -9.20 -19.28
CA CYS A 31 -75.06 -9.04 -20.60
C CYS A 31 -73.71 -8.33 -20.49
N ALA A 32 -72.69 -8.85 -21.18
CA ALA A 32 -71.36 -8.24 -21.24
C ALA A 32 -70.80 -8.30 -22.67
N LYS A 33 -70.01 -7.30 -23.07
CA LYS A 33 -69.33 -7.28 -24.37
C LYS A 33 -67.82 -7.22 -24.15
N LYS A 34 -67.05 -7.98 -24.94
CA LYS A 34 -65.58 -8.06 -24.86
C LYS A 34 -65.08 -8.29 -23.43
N MET A 35 -65.72 -9.21 -22.71
CA MET A 35 -65.29 -9.59 -21.37
C MET A 35 -64.15 -10.59 -21.44
N ASP A 36 -63.05 -10.32 -20.74
CA ASP A 36 -61.94 -11.27 -20.61
C ASP A 36 -62.21 -12.23 -19.45
N ILE A 37 -62.10 -13.53 -19.73
CA ILE A 37 -62.30 -14.61 -18.76
C ILE A 37 -61.06 -15.51 -18.81
N VAL A 38 -60.52 -15.82 -17.64
CA VAL A 38 -59.47 -16.83 -17.48
C VAL A 38 -60.12 -18.09 -16.92
N LEU A 39 -59.90 -19.24 -17.56
CA LEU A 39 -60.46 -20.52 -17.11
C LEU A 39 -59.69 -21.11 -15.92
N VAL A 40 -59.63 -20.35 -14.81
CA VAL A 40 -59.02 -20.78 -13.54
C VAL A 40 -60.09 -21.00 -12.47
N PRO A 41 -59.84 -21.87 -11.47
CA PRO A 41 -60.82 -22.16 -10.41
C PRO A 41 -61.02 -20.99 -9.43
N GLU A 42 -60.12 -20.01 -9.42
CA GLU A 42 -60.20 -18.84 -8.53
C GLU A 42 -61.01 -17.72 -9.17
N VAL A 43 -62.04 -17.30 -8.43
CA VAL A 43 -63.20 -16.54 -8.90
C VAL A 43 -62.83 -15.09 -9.26
N ILE A 44 -62.74 -14.77 -10.55
CA ILE A 44 -62.55 -13.38 -11.02
C ILE A 44 -63.89 -12.62 -11.07
N ASN A 45 -65.04 -13.31 -11.14
CA ASN A 45 -66.36 -12.70 -10.97
C ASN A 45 -67.40 -13.74 -10.48
N PRO A 46 -67.93 -13.64 -9.24
CA PRO A 46 -68.87 -14.61 -8.67
C PRO A 46 -70.15 -14.80 -9.52
N GLN A 47 -70.54 -13.81 -10.31
CA GLN A 47 -71.76 -13.85 -11.12
C GLN A 47 -71.65 -14.76 -12.36
N PHE A 48 -70.43 -15.05 -12.83
CA PHE A 48 -70.18 -15.82 -14.06
C PHE A 48 -69.33 -17.07 -13.81
N SER A 49 -69.19 -17.50 -12.56
CA SER A 49 -68.38 -18.67 -12.18
C SER A 49 -68.79 -19.95 -12.93
N PHE A 50 -70.08 -20.08 -13.27
CA PHE A 50 -70.60 -21.23 -14.00
C PHE A 50 -70.03 -21.36 -15.42
N LEU A 51 -69.59 -20.26 -16.04
CA LEU A 51 -69.02 -20.28 -17.40
C LEU A 51 -67.66 -20.95 -17.44
N VAL A 52 -66.90 -20.93 -16.34
CA VAL A 52 -65.56 -21.54 -16.29
C VAL A 52 -65.68 -23.06 -16.43
N ASP A 53 -66.56 -23.69 -15.64
CA ASP A 53 -66.79 -25.14 -15.72
C ASP A 53 -67.52 -25.56 -17.00
N ALA A 54 -68.42 -24.72 -17.51
CA ALA A 54 -69.21 -25.01 -18.71
C ALA A 54 -68.40 -24.93 -20.02
N LEU A 55 -67.36 -24.09 -20.10
CA LEU A 55 -66.57 -23.89 -21.31
C LEU A 55 -65.38 -24.85 -21.44
N ILE A 56 -64.85 -25.39 -20.34
CA ILE A 56 -63.72 -26.34 -20.38
C ILE A 56 -64.11 -27.59 -21.20
N GLY A 57 -63.25 -28.01 -22.14
CA GLY A 57 -63.48 -29.17 -23.00
C GLY A 57 -64.33 -28.91 -24.24
N LEU A 58 -64.94 -27.72 -24.37
CA LEU A 58 -65.64 -27.31 -25.58
C LEU A 58 -64.66 -26.86 -26.68
N PRO A 59 -65.04 -26.93 -27.97
CA PRO A 59 -64.19 -26.49 -29.07
C PRO A 59 -63.88 -24.99 -28.96
N THR A 60 -62.68 -24.59 -29.38
CA THR A 60 -62.19 -23.19 -29.25
C THR A 60 -62.91 -22.14 -30.12
N LYS A 61 -63.91 -22.55 -30.91
CA LYS A 61 -64.69 -21.68 -31.81
C LYS A 61 -66.17 -22.02 -31.72
N GLY A 62 -67.00 -21.00 -31.56
CA GLY A 62 -68.46 -21.14 -31.59
C GLY A 62 -69.18 -20.16 -30.68
N ILE A 63 -70.51 -20.28 -30.72
CA ILE A 63 -71.43 -19.67 -29.77
C ILE A 63 -71.94 -20.80 -28.89
N PHE A 64 -71.92 -20.61 -27.58
CA PHE A 64 -72.33 -21.60 -26.60
C PHE A 64 -73.56 -21.13 -25.83
N GLU A 65 -74.50 -22.03 -25.62
CA GLU A 65 -75.77 -21.74 -24.98
C GLU A 65 -75.93 -22.60 -23.73
N PHE A 66 -76.25 -21.96 -22.60
CA PHE A 66 -76.34 -22.62 -21.29
C PHE A 66 -77.50 -22.05 -20.47
N ASP A 67 -78.21 -22.93 -19.76
CA ASP A 67 -79.22 -22.51 -18.79
C ASP A 67 -78.60 -22.48 -17.38
N TYR A 68 -78.79 -21.39 -16.65
CA TYR A 68 -78.26 -21.23 -15.29
C TYR A 68 -79.26 -20.51 -14.37
N ASN A 69 -79.40 -21.04 -13.15
CA ASN A 69 -80.31 -20.50 -12.13
C ASN A 69 -79.54 -19.53 -11.22
N VAL A 70 -79.80 -18.22 -11.36
CA VAL A 70 -79.15 -17.20 -10.53
C VAL A 70 -79.89 -17.05 -9.20
N LYS A 71 -79.15 -17.01 -8.08
CA LYS A 71 -79.70 -16.76 -6.73
C LYS A 71 -79.92 -15.26 -6.52
N SER A 72 -81.15 -14.82 -6.23
CA SER A 72 -81.42 -13.43 -5.85
C SER A 72 -80.86 -13.14 -4.46
N SER A 73 -79.92 -12.21 -4.33
CA SER A 73 -79.53 -11.62 -3.05
C SER A 73 -79.95 -10.14 -3.06
N GLN A 74 -81.02 -9.82 -2.34
CA GLN A 74 -81.40 -8.44 -2.03
C GLN A 74 -80.74 -8.03 -0.70
N GLN A 75 -79.92 -6.98 -0.72
CA GLN A 75 -79.66 -6.13 0.44
C GLN A 75 -79.36 -4.71 -0.07
N GLU A 76 -80.35 -3.84 -0.01
CA GLU A 76 -80.13 -2.40 0.16
C GLU A 76 -80.44 -2.05 1.61
N LYS A 77 -79.45 -1.45 2.29
CA LYS A 77 -79.57 -0.84 3.61
C LYS A 77 -80.50 0.37 3.53
N ASN A 78 -81.43 0.53 4.49
CA ASN A 78 -81.65 1.82 5.14
C ASN A 78 -82.48 1.69 6.44
N ASP A 79 -82.04 2.47 7.44
CA ASP A 79 -82.56 2.60 8.79
C ASP A 79 -84.01 3.10 8.87
N LYS A 80 -84.89 2.40 9.61
CA LYS A 80 -85.64 2.88 10.81
C LYS A 80 -86.71 1.86 11.28
N LYS A 81 -86.83 1.77 12.60
CA LYS A 81 -87.46 0.78 13.51
C LYS A 81 -89.02 0.87 13.57
N PRO A 82 -89.75 0.02 14.35
CA PRO A 82 -90.18 -1.37 14.09
C PRO A 82 -91.72 -1.59 14.15
N GLU A 83 -92.29 -2.65 13.53
CA GLU A 83 -93.37 -3.46 14.15
C GLU A 83 -93.78 -4.73 13.35
N LYS A 84 -93.52 -5.89 13.97
CA LYS A 84 -94.26 -7.19 13.97
C LYS A 84 -94.33 -8.10 12.70
N PRO A 85 -94.53 -9.42 12.89
CA PRO A 85 -93.72 -10.47 12.25
C PRO A 85 -94.41 -11.15 11.06
N VAL A 86 -93.66 -11.49 10.01
CA VAL A 86 -94.13 -12.40 8.95
C VAL A 86 -92.99 -13.37 8.53
N HIS A 87 -93.41 -14.60 8.27
CA HIS A 87 -92.71 -15.88 8.04
C HIS A 87 -91.63 -15.90 6.92
N PRO A 88 -90.77 -16.97 6.86
CA PRO A 88 -89.55 -17.00 6.06
C PRO A 88 -89.80 -16.89 4.56
N GLU A 89 -89.15 -15.88 3.96
CA GLU A 89 -89.21 -15.54 2.54
C GLU A 89 -88.45 -16.59 1.71
N LYS A 90 -89.16 -17.20 0.75
CA LYS A 90 -88.61 -18.22 -0.17
C LYS A 90 -87.53 -17.58 -1.04
N GLN A 91 -86.34 -18.16 -1.05
CA GLN A 91 -85.29 -17.84 -2.00
C GLN A 91 -85.74 -18.25 -3.41
N GLU A 92 -86.21 -17.30 -4.20
CA GLU A 92 -86.58 -17.53 -5.60
C GLU A 92 -85.31 -17.57 -6.48
N SER A 93 -85.07 -18.70 -7.14
CA SER A 93 -84.04 -18.85 -8.17
C SER A 93 -84.62 -18.48 -9.54
N ILE A 94 -83.96 -17.59 -10.28
CA ILE A 94 -84.44 -17.15 -11.60
C ILE A 94 -83.70 -17.96 -12.69
N PRO A 95 -84.39 -18.76 -13.52
CA PRO A 95 -83.76 -19.43 -14.64
C PRO A 95 -83.45 -18.42 -15.75
N LEU A 96 -82.18 -18.36 -16.15
CA LEU A 96 -81.71 -17.53 -17.25
C LEU A 96 -81.01 -18.38 -18.31
N HIS A 97 -81.25 -18.03 -19.57
CA HIS A 97 -80.57 -18.62 -20.71
C HIS A 97 -79.43 -17.70 -21.16
N PHE A 98 -78.20 -18.23 -21.21
CA PHE A 98 -77.00 -17.51 -21.57
C PHE A 98 -76.49 -17.92 -22.93
N GLN A 99 -76.18 -16.94 -23.77
CA GLN A 99 -75.49 -17.12 -25.04
C GLN A 99 -74.12 -16.47 -24.96
N VAL A 100 -73.06 -17.27 -25.09
CA VAL A 100 -71.66 -16.87 -24.97
C VAL A 100 -70.95 -17.04 -26.31
N GLU A 101 -70.53 -15.94 -26.90
CA GLU A 101 -69.77 -15.91 -28.15
C GLU A 101 -68.29 -15.67 -27.83
N VAL A 102 -67.41 -16.56 -28.31
CA VAL A 102 -65.95 -16.41 -28.13
C VAL A 102 -65.36 -15.56 -29.25
N ILE A 103 -64.81 -14.40 -28.89
CA ILE A 103 -64.24 -13.39 -29.78
C ILE A 103 -62.74 -13.67 -30.02
N ASN A 104 -62.00 -14.02 -28.97
CA ASN A 104 -60.57 -14.31 -29.04
C ASN A 104 -60.19 -15.39 -28.02
N TYR A 105 -59.15 -16.17 -28.33
CA TYR A 105 -58.65 -17.28 -27.53
C TYR A 105 -57.13 -17.27 -27.48
N GLN A 106 -56.57 -17.33 -26.27
CA GLN A 106 -55.12 -17.42 -26.02
C GLN A 106 -54.83 -18.63 -25.12
N PRO A 107 -54.10 -19.65 -25.62
CA PRO A 107 -53.71 -20.80 -24.80
C PRO A 107 -52.81 -20.38 -23.65
N PHE A 108 -53.05 -20.94 -22.45
CA PHE A 108 -52.24 -20.68 -21.26
C PHE A 108 -50.75 -20.93 -21.49
N GLN A 109 -50.43 -22.02 -22.19
CA GLN A 109 -49.05 -22.42 -22.49
C GLN A 109 -48.31 -21.36 -23.31
N THR A 110 -49.00 -20.67 -24.23
CA THR A 110 -48.42 -19.62 -25.06
C THR A 110 -48.12 -18.37 -24.24
N THR A 111 -49.06 -17.93 -23.40
CA THR A 111 -48.87 -16.79 -22.50
C THR A 111 -47.77 -17.06 -21.48
N HIS A 112 -47.74 -18.26 -20.87
CA HIS A 112 -46.71 -18.64 -19.90
C HIS A 112 -45.31 -18.76 -20.53
N ALA A 113 -45.24 -19.29 -21.75
CA ALA A 113 -43.97 -19.36 -22.50
C ALA A 113 -43.44 -17.96 -22.87
N GLN A 114 -44.32 -17.05 -23.30
CA GLN A 114 -43.95 -15.65 -23.62
C GLN A 114 -43.42 -14.91 -22.39
N SER A 115 -44.07 -15.05 -21.23
CA SER A 115 -43.63 -14.45 -19.97
C SER A 115 -42.25 -14.95 -19.54
N ARG A 116 -42.02 -16.27 -19.59
CA ARG A 116 -40.70 -16.86 -19.30
C ARG A 116 -39.62 -16.40 -20.29
N MET A 117 -39.96 -16.30 -21.57
CA MET A 117 -39.02 -15.83 -22.58
C MET A 117 -38.62 -14.36 -22.34
N LEU A 118 -39.57 -13.53 -21.90
CA LEU A 118 -39.30 -12.15 -21.50
C LEU A 118 -38.41 -12.07 -20.25
N GLU A 119 -38.64 -12.92 -19.25
CA GLU A 119 -37.79 -13.03 -18.07
C GLU A 119 -36.36 -13.45 -18.43
N TYR A 120 -36.21 -14.49 -19.26
CA TYR A 120 -34.89 -14.93 -19.73
C TYR A 120 -34.18 -13.87 -20.56
N LYS A 121 -34.90 -13.13 -21.41
CA LYS A 121 -34.32 -12.01 -22.16
C LYS A 121 -33.79 -10.93 -21.21
N LYS A 122 -34.56 -10.54 -20.20
CA LYS A 122 -34.12 -9.57 -19.18
C LYS A 122 -32.90 -10.08 -18.40
N GLN A 123 -32.87 -11.36 -18.04
CA GLN A 123 -31.72 -11.96 -17.37
C GLN A 123 -30.47 -12.00 -18.27
N TYR A 124 -30.64 -12.27 -19.57
CA TYR A 124 -29.55 -12.27 -20.53
C TYR A 124 -28.96 -10.86 -20.67
N GLU A 125 -29.79 -9.84 -20.88
CA GLU A 125 -29.37 -8.44 -20.95
C GLU A 125 -28.64 -7.99 -19.67
N ALA A 126 -29.11 -8.43 -18.49
CA ALA A 126 -28.45 -8.13 -17.22
C ALA A 126 -27.08 -8.83 -17.08
N ARG A 127 -26.97 -10.08 -17.53
CA ARG A 127 -25.70 -10.82 -17.54
C ARG A 127 -24.71 -10.22 -18.54
N GLU A 128 -25.17 -9.83 -19.73
CA GLU A 128 -24.34 -9.21 -20.76
C GLU A 128 -23.70 -7.90 -20.24
N LYS A 129 -24.50 -7.05 -19.59
CA LYS A 129 -23.98 -5.84 -18.90
C LYS A 129 -22.99 -6.16 -17.78
N THR A 130 -23.20 -7.26 -17.07
CA THR A 130 -22.30 -7.69 -15.99
C THR A 130 -20.96 -8.16 -16.56
N ILE A 131 -20.97 -8.92 -17.66
CA ILE A 131 -19.78 -9.38 -18.37
C ILE A 131 -19.00 -8.17 -18.90
N GLU A 132 -19.66 -7.21 -19.55
CA GLU A 132 -19.00 -5.98 -20.02
C GLU A 132 -18.34 -5.18 -18.89
N LEU A 133 -18.97 -5.13 -17.71
CA LEU A 133 -18.41 -4.44 -16.55
C LEU A 133 -17.18 -5.18 -16.02
N GLN A 134 -17.25 -6.51 -15.93
CA GLN A 134 -16.12 -7.35 -15.50
C GLN A 134 -14.94 -7.24 -16.47
N ASP A 135 -15.17 -7.23 -17.79
CA ASP A 135 -14.12 -7.04 -18.79
C ASP A 135 -13.41 -5.69 -18.65
N LYS A 136 -14.17 -4.62 -18.36
CA LYS A 136 -13.59 -3.30 -18.07
C LYS A 136 -12.74 -3.32 -16.80
N GLN A 137 -13.19 -4.01 -15.76
CA GLN A 137 -12.43 -4.15 -14.51
C GLN A 137 -11.15 -4.95 -14.74
N ILE A 138 -11.20 -6.09 -15.44
CA ILE A 138 -10.04 -6.91 -15.76
C ILE A 138 -9.00 -6.08 -16.51
N LYS A 139 -9.40 -5.35 -17.57
CA LYS A 139 -8.48 -4.48 -18.33
C LYS A 139 -7.84 -3.39 -17.46
N HIS A 140 -8.62 -2.82 -16.54
CA HIS A 140 -8.09 -1.82 -15.61
C HIS A 140 -7.06 -2.41 -14.65
N LEU A 141 -7.37 -3.57 -14.04
CA LEU A 141 -6.46 -4.28 -13.14
C LEU A 141 -5.18 -4.73 -13.87
N GLU A 142 -5.28 -5.24 -15.09
CA GLU A 142 -4.12 -5.62 -15.91
C GLU A 142 -3.20 -4.41 -16.17
N SER A 143 -3.77 -3.24 -16.46
CA SER A 143 -3.00 -2.01 -16.62
C SER A 143 -2.29 -1.60 -15.33
N GLN A 144 -2.97 -1.67 -14.19
CA GLN A 144 -2.38 -1.35 -12.88
C GLN A 144 -1.24 -2.32 -12.52
N LEU A 145 -1.43 -3.62 -12.74
CA LEU A 145 -0.39 -4.62 -12.52
C LEU A 145 0.83 -4.37 -13.40
N LYS A 146 0.62 -4.05 -14.68
CA LYS A 146 1.71 -3.72 -15.60
C LYS A 146 2.53 -2.51 -15.13
N GLN A 147 1.86 -1.47 -14.63
CA GLN A 147 2.52 -0.30 -14.05
C GLN A 147 3.30 -0.65 -12.78
N ALA A 148 2.68 -1.36 -11.84
CA ALA A 148 3.33 -1.78 -10.60
C ALA A 148 4.57 -2.66 -10.86
N VAL A 149 4.51 -3.59 -11.82
CA VAL A 149 5.67 -4.40 -12.21
C VAL A 149 6.78 -3.53 -12.82
N ALA A 150 6.43 -2.55 -13.65
CA ALA A 150 7.42 -1.62 -14.22
C ALA A 150 8.10 -0.77 -13.14
N ASP A 151 7.33 -0.31 -12.14
CA ASP A 151 7.86 0.47 -11.03
C ASP A 151 8.76 -0.36 -10.10
N ILE A 152 8.37 -1.60 -9.80
CA ILE A 152 9.22 -2.55 -9.06
C ILE A 152 10.53 -2.80 -9.81
N LYS A 153 10.47 -2.97 -11.15
CA LYS A 153 11.67 -3.18 -11.96
C LYS A 153 12.60 -1.97 -11.90
N LYS A 154 12.06 -0.75 -12.10
CA LYS A 154 12.83 0.49 -11.98
C LYS A 154 13.43 0.66 -10.58
N ALA A 155 12.66 0.42 -9.54
CA ALA A 155 13.12 0.52 -8.15
C ALA A 155 14.22 -0.52 -7.85
N LYS A 156 14.10 -1.74 -8.39
CA LYS A 156 15.12 -2.78 -8.25
C LYS A 156 16.40 -2.39 -9.01
N GLU A 157 16.28 -1.87 -10.22
CA GLU A 157 17.43 -1.37 -11.00
C GLU A 157 18.12 -0.20 -10.28
N ALA A 158 17.36 0.77 -9.77
CA ALA A 158 17.90 1.89 -8.98
C ALA A 158 18.59 1.42 -7.69
N LYS A 159 17.96 0.52 -6.93
CA LYS A 159 18.54 -0.04 -5.70
C LYS A 159 19.76 -0.91 -5.97
N VAL A 160 19.79 -1.61 -7.10
CA VAL A 160 20.96 -2.37 -7.55
C VAL A 160 22.10 -1.42 -7.89
N VAL A 161 21.83 -0.32 -8.60
CA VAL A 161 22.84 0.73 -8.85
C VAL A 161 23.35 1.30 -7.53
N GLU A 162 22.49 1.66 -6.57
CA GLU A 162 22.92 2.15 -5.26
C GLU A 162 23.75 1.13 -4.46
N ARG A 163 23.38 -0.16 -4.49
CA ARG A 163 24.06 -1.21 -3.71
C ARG A 163 25.45 -1.57 -4.25
N PHE A 164 25.81 -1.14 -5.45
CA PHE A 164 27.14 -1.36 -6.04
C PHE A 164 28.11 -0.18 -5.85
N VAL A 165 27.72 0.89 -5.13
CA VAL A 165 28.58 2.06 -4.92
C VAL A 165 28.91 2.22 -3.44
N VAL A 166 29.52 1.20 -2.82
CA VAL A 166 30.64 1.56 -1.92
C VAL A 166 31.77 1.88 -2.88
N PRO A 167 32.21 3.14 -3.00
CA PRO A 167 33.28 3.50 -3.94
C PRO A 167 34.44 2.52 -3.78
N LYS A 168 35.02 2.05 -4.89
CA LYS A 168 36.17 1.12 -4.84
C LYS A 168 37.27 1.67 -3.92
N GLU A 169 37.44 2.98 -3.91
CA GLU A 169 38.35 3.70 -3.01
C GLU A 169 38.04 3.51 -1.52
N GLU A 170 36.78 3.44 -1.12
CA GLU A 170 36.41 3.19 0.28
C GLU A 170 36.69 1.74 0.68
N ILE A 171 36.48 0.79 -0.25
CA ILE A 171 36.83 -0.62 -0.03
C ILE A 171 38.35 -0.78 0.10
N GLU A 172 39.11 -0.15 -0.80
CA GLU A 172 40.57 -0.16 -0.78
C GLU A 172 41.12 0.52 0.49
N LYS A 173 40.55 1.65 0.91
CA LYS A 173 40.90 2.30 2.20
C LYS A 173 40.58 1.40 3.38
N ALA A 174 39.40 0.78 3.40
CA ALA A 174 39.01 -0.14 4.48
C ALA A 174 39.95 -1.34 4.58
N GLN A 175 40.42 -1.87 3.45
CA GLN A 175 41.42 -2.95 3.41
C GLN A 175 42.79 -2.46 3.86
N ARG A 176 43.26 -1.31 3.37
CA ARG A 176 44.57 -0.74 3.69
C ARG A 176 44.70 -0.43 5.19
N TYR A 177 43.64 0.06 5.84
CA TYR A 177 43.66 0.40 7.26
C TYR A 177 42.93 -0.62 8.16
N ALA A 178 42.66 -1.83 7.67
CA ALA A 178 41.98 -2.88 8.45
C ALA A 178 42.69 -3.23 9.77
N LEU A 179 44.03 -3.12 9.80
CA LEU A 179 44.85 -3.42 10.97
C LEU A 179 44.93 -2.28 11.99
N GLN A 180 44.32 -1.12 11.72
CA GLN A 180 44.45 0.08 12.57
C GLN A 180 44.14 -0.22 14.05
N LYS A 181 42.96 -0.77 14.36
CA LYS A 181 42.55 -1.06 15.75
C LYS A 181 43.47 -2.05 16.44
N PHE A 182 43.92 -3.07 15.71
CA PHE A 182 44.84 -4.07 16.25
C PHE A 182 46.16 -3.41 16.66
N ILE A 183 46.69 -2.51 15.82
CA ILE A 183 47.93 -1.80 16.13
C ILE A 183 47.75 -0.85 17.31
N GLU A 184 46.64 -0.11 17.40
CA GLU A 184 46.33 0.79 18.53
C GLU A 184 46.44 0.07 19.87
N ASP A 185 45.84 -1.12 19.97
CA ASP A 185 45.89 -1.97 21.16
C ASP A 185 47.28 -2.60 21.36
N PHE A 186 47.99 -2.92 20.28
CA PHE A 186 49.32 -3.52 20.32
C PHE A 186 50.42 -2.55 20.78
N VAL A 187 50.26 -1.24 20.61
CA VAL A 187 51.29 -0.26 21.04
C VAL A 187 51.56 -0.35 22.55
N ALA A 188 50.54 -0.58 23.38
CA ALA A 188 50.70 -0.66 24.83
C ALA A 188 51.63 -1.81 25.27
N PRO A 189 51.37 -3.09 24.92
CA PRO A 189 52.28 -4.19 25.27
C PRO A 189 53.64 -4.06 24.60
N TYR A 190 53.73 -3.54 23.37
CA TYR A 190 55.01 -3.26 22.71
C TYR A 190 55.85 -2.23 23.48
N GLY A 191 55.21 -1.15 23.95
CA GLY A 191 55.85 -0.15 24.80
C GLY A 191 56.32 -0.72 26.14
N THR A 192 55.51 -1.56 26.79
CA THR A 192 55.90 -2.24 28.04
C THR A 192 57.11 -3.15 27.84
N LEU A 193 57.19 -3.88 26.72
CA LEU A 193 58.36 -4.69 26.37
C LEU A 193 59.62 -3.82 26.23
N LYS A 194 59.52 -2.68 25.53
CA LYS A 194 60.63 -1.72 25.42
C LYS A 194 61.06 -1.17 26.79
N MET A 195 60.09 -0.82 27.65
CA MET A 195 60.38 -0.36 29.01
C MET A 195 61.07 -1.43 29.85
N ALA A 196 60.65 -2.69 29.75
CA ALA A 196 61.27 -3.81 30.45
C ALA A 196 62.71 -4.04 29.98
N ILE A 197 62.97 -3.96 28.67
CA ILE A 197 64.32 -4.05 28.09
C ILE A 197 65.19 -2.90 28.62
N ALA A 198 64.71 -1.65 28.54
CA ALA A 198 65.44 -0.47 29.00
C ALA A 198 65.70 -0.47 30.52
N ALA A 199 64.81 -1.07 31.32
CA ALA A 199 65.03 -1.25 32.75
C ALA A 199 66.11 -2.31 33.02
N GLY A 200 66.08 -3.42 32.28
CA GLY A 200 67.11 -4.46 32.37
C GLY A 200 68.49 -3.96 31.96
N GLU A 201 68.59 -3.07 30.96
CA GLU A 201 69.87 -2.49 30.53
C GLU A 201 70.61 -1.74 31.64
N LYS A 202 69.87 -1.23 32.62
CA LYS A 202 70.40 -0.55 33.82
C LYS A 202 70.83 -1.53 34.92
N SER A 203 70.57 -2.83 34.76
CA SER A 203 70.97 -3.85 35.72
C SER A 203 72.47 -4.17 35.61
N GLU A 204 73.13 -4.39 36.75
CA GLU A 204 74.52 -4.82 36.80
C GLU A 204 74.69 -6.34 36.65
N SER A 205 73.62 -7.13 36.74
CA SER A 205 73.68 -8.60 36.62
C SER A 205 73.99 -9.05 35.18
N THR A 206 74.99 -9.90 35.05
CA THR A 206 75.41 -10.51 33.78
C THR A 206 74.32 -11.43 33.22
N GLU A 207 73.61 -12.17 34.07
CA GLU A 207 72.51 -13.05 33.68
C GLU A 207 71.37 -12.24 33.03
N VAL A 208 71.00 -11.10 33.63
CA VAL A 208 69.98 -10.20 33.09
C VAL A 208 70.41 -9.68 31.71
N LYS A 209 71.67 -9.27 31.55
CA LYS A 209 72.22 -8.81 30.26
C LYS A 209 72.17 -9.89 29.17
N ASN A 210 72.40 -11.15 29.52
CA ASN A 210 72.31 -12.26 28.57
C ASN A 210 70.88 -12.48 28.08
N TYR A 211 69.88 -12.42 28.96
CA TYR A 211 68.47 -12.51 28.55
C TYR A 211 68.02 -11.32 27.70
N LEU A 212 68.51 -10.11 28.00
CA LEU A 212 68.20 -8.91 27.21
C LEU A 212 68.65 -9.03 25.77
N PHE A 213 69.74 -9.73 25.47
CA PHE A 213 70.16 -9.97 24.09
C PHE A 213 69.05 -10.71 23.31
N GLY A 214 68.47 -11.76 23.90
CA GLY A 214 67.35 -12.48 23.30
C GLY A 214 66.09 -11.62 23.15
N PHE A 215 65.75 -10.82 24.16
CA PHE A 215 64.60 -9.91 24.08
C PHE A 215 64.77 -8.81 23.04
N ASN A 216 65.99 -8.27 22.89
CA ASN A 216 66.30 -7.30 21.83
C ASN A 216 66.18 -7.93 20.44
N MET A 217 66.59 -9.19 20.26
CA MET A 217 66.40 -9.91 19.00
C MET A 217 64.90 -10.06 18.66
N VAL A 218 64.08 -10.44 19.64
CA VAL A 218 62.61 -10.53 19.46
C VAL A 218 62.01 -9.16 19.17
N LEU A 219 62.44 -8.10 19.86
CA LEU A 219 61.98 -6.73 19.62
C LEU A 219 62.28 -6.28 18.19
N ASN A 220 63.47 -6.60 17.67
CA ASN A 220 63.86 -6.31 16.29
C ASN A 220 63.02 -7.10 15.27
N MET A 221 62.75 -8.38 15.54
CA MET A 221 61.86 -9.19 14.69
C MET A 221 60.43 -8.64 14.66
N LEU A 222 59.91 -8.20 15.81
CA LEU A 222 58.60 -7.54 15.91
C LEU A 222 58.60 -6.23 15.12
N LYS A 223 59.63 -5.38 15.28
CA LYS A 223 59.76 -4.13 14.54
C LYS A 223 59.77 -4.36 13.02
N ASN A 224 60.57 -5.30 12.53
CA ASN A 224 60.63 -5.64 11.11
C ASN A 224 59.27 -6.15 10.59
N THR A 225 58.55 -6.93 11.41
CA THR A 225 57.21 -7.43 11.05
C THR A 225 56.20 -6.31 10.96
N LEU A 226 56.24 -5.34 11.88
CA LEU A 226 55.40 -4.14 11.85
C LEU A 226 55.68 -3.31 10.59
N GLU A 227 56.95 -3.04 10.28
CA GLU A 227 57.37 -2.25 9.10
C GLU A 227 56.93 -2.91 7.79
N ASN A 228 57.05 -4.24 7.68
CA ASN A 228 56.58 -5.00 6.51
C ASN A 228 55.06 -4.92 6.29
N ASN A 229 54.29 -4.66 7.35
CA ASN A 229 52.83 -4.45 7.29
C ASN A 229 52.46 -2.95 7.20
N GLY A 230 53.43 -2.08 6.91
CA GLY A 230 53.24 -0.65 6.75
C GLY A 230 53.17 0.13 8.06
N VAL A 231 53.51 -0.48 9.20
CA VAL A 231 53.51 0.20 10.50
C VAL A 231 54.90 0.71 10.83
N PHE A 232 55.03 2.02 10.99
CA PHE A 232 56.31 2.65 11.33
C PHE A 232 56.23 3.36 12.67
N GLU A 233 57.18 3.06 13.55
CA GLU A 233 57.45 3.85 14.74
C GLU A 233 58.19 5.13 14.32
N PHE A 234 57.75 6.28 14.81
CA PHE A 234 58.42 7.57 14.59
C PHE A 234 58.64 8.31 15.90
N THR A 235 59.70 9.09 15.96
CA THR A 235 60.07 9.90 17.11
C THR A 235 60.26 11.34 16.62
N PRO A 236 59.51 12.31 17.14
CA PRO A 236 59.70 13.72 16.81
C PRO A 236 61.12 14.19 17.16
N ASP A 237 61.66 15.09 16.36
CA ASP A 237 62.99 15.66 16.59
C ASP A 237 63.00 16.55 17.84
N LEU A 238 64.03 16.41 18.65
CA LEU A 238 64.25 17.27 19.82
C LEU A 238 64.66 18.68 19.38
N ASN A 239 64.28 19.67 20.17
CA ASN A 239 64.53 21.10 19.93
C ASN A 239 63.89 21.63 18.63
N THR A 240 62.80 21.01 18.17
CA THR A 240 62.01 21.47 17.03
C THR A 240 60.64 21.97 17.45
N GLU A 241 59.98 22.75 16.59
CA GLU A 241 58.62 23.22 16.82
C GLU A 241 57.64 22.04 16.89
N PHE A 242 56.75 22.09 17.86
CA PHE A 242 55.71 21.08 18.05
C PHE A 242 54.78 20.97 16.84
N ASN A 243 54.61 19.75 16.32
CA ASN A 243 53.64 19.46 15.26
C ASN A 243 52.38 18.75 15.82
N PRO A 244 51.19 19.39 15.77
CA PRO A 244 49.93 18.80 16.26
C PRO A 244 49.46 17.55 15.51
N GLU A 245 49.85 17.37 14.24
CA GLU A 245 49.41 16.23 13.42
C GLU A 245 50.11 14.92 13.84
N THR A 246 51.32 15.02 14.39
CA THR A 246 52.16 13.85 14.69
C THR A 246 52.39 13.64 16.18
N SER A 247 52.19 14.69 17.00
CA SER A 247 52.60 14.70 18.40
C SER A 247 51.50 15.27 19.30
N LYS A 248 51.52 14.86 20.57
CA LYS A 248 50.65 15.37 21.63
C LYS A 248 51.50 15.78 22.84
N ILE A 249 51.32 17.02 23.27
CA ILE A 249 51.97 17.54 24.49
C ILE A 249 51.28 16.94 25.71
N ILE A 250 52.05 16.29 26.58
CA ILE A 250 51.55 15.77 27.86
C ILE A 250 51.87 16.69 29.04
N GLU A 251 52.93 17.47 28.92
CA GLU A 251 53.44 18.36 29.95
C GLU A 251 54.20 19.50 29.28
N GLN A 252 54.14 20.68 29.88
CA GLN A 252 54.95 21.83 29.48
C GLN A 252 55.90 22.20 30.61
N LEU A 253 57.19 22.31 30.31
CA LEU A 253 58.20 22.77 31.27
C LEU A 253 58.62 24.20 30.96
N GLU A 254 58.82 24.98 32.02
CA GLU A 254 59.31 26.35 31.90
C GLU A 254 60.78 26.32 31.46
N ASP A 255 61.04 26.95 30.31
CA ASP A 255 62.38 27.08 29.75
C ASP A 255 62.52 28.50 29.18
N PHE A 256 63.55 29.21 29.62
CA PHE A 256 63.81 30.60 29.24
C PHE A 256 64.68 30.71 27.99
N ASP A 257 65.42 29.65 27.65
CA ASP A 257 66.40 29.64 26.56
C ASP A 257 65.80 29.14 25.24
N GLN A 258 64.67 28.43 25.30
CA GLN A 258 63.98 27.89 24.13
C GLN A 258 62.69 28.66 23.80
N PRO A 259 62.30 28.75 22.51
CA PRO A 259 61.00 29.30 22.11
C PRO A 259 59.82 28.55 22.76
N ASN A 260 58.64 29.15 22.76
CA ASN A 260 57.43 28.49 23.25
C ASN A 260 57.02 27.33 22.31
N ASN A 261 56.45 26.24 22.84
CA ASN A 261 56.02 25.06 22.08
C ASN A 261 57.16 24.29 21.36
N THR A 262 58.37 24.31 21.89
CA THR A 262 59.50 23.51 21.39
C THR A 262 59.53 22.13 22.07
N VAL A 263 59.72 21.05 21.31
CA VAL A 263 59.80 19.68 21.83
C VAL A 263 61.13 19.47 22.54
N ILE A 264 61.13 19.33 23.87
CA ILE A 264 62.36 19.11 24.67
C ILE A 264 62.61 17.65 25.01
N LYS A 265 61.55 16.85 25.07
CA LYS A 265 61.67 15.42 25.39
C LYS A 265 60.53 14.63 24.78
N VAL A 266 60.85 13.47 24.23
CA VAL A 266 59.87 12.48 23.80
C VAL A 266 59.73 11.42 24.88
N THR A 267 58.53 11.30 25.45
CA THR A 267 58.22 10.31 26.49
C THR A 267 57.78 8.98 25.88
N GLN A 268 57.05 9.03 24.75
CA GLN A 268 56.61 7.85 24.02
C GLN A 268 56.63 8.14 22.52
N SER A 269 57.22 7.23 21.74
CA SER A 269 57.21 7.30 20.28
C SER A 269 55.79 7.19 19.71
N GLY A 270 55.58 7.81 18.55
CA GLY A 270 54.35 7.70 17.77
C GLY A 270 54.38 6.52 16.81
N PHE A 271 53.21 6.14 16.31
CA PHE A 271 53.02 5.07 15.32
C PHE A 271 52.17 5.56 14.16
N ARG A 272 52.62 5.28 12.94
CA ARG A 272 51.88 5.52 11.70
C ARG A 272 51.64 4.21 10.97
N LEU A 273 50.47 4.06 10.36
CA LEU A 273 50.11 2.99 9.45
C LEU A 273 50.03 3.58 8.05
N TYR A 274 50.99 3.20 7.21
CA TYR A 274 51.29 3.83 5.93
C TYR A 274 51.52 5.34 6.08
N ASP A 275 50.57 6.12 5.63
CA ASP A 275 50.50 7.58 5.61
C ASP A 275 49.70 8.17 6.78
N ARG A 276 48.96 7.35 7.54
CA ARG A 276 48.09 7.82 8.62
C ARG A 276 48.73 7.65 9.99
N VAL A 277 48.75 8.70 10.81
CA VAL A 277 49.13 8.60 12.23
C VAL A 277 48.03 7.88 12.98
N ILE A 278 48.38 6.74 13.60
CA ILE A 278 47.46 5.91 14.37
C ILE A 278 47.53 6.27 15.86
N LYS A 279 48.75 6.56 16.33
CA LYS A 279 48.98 7.04 17.70
C LYS A 279 50.02 8.15 17.67
N PRO A 280 49.71 9.36 18.17
CA PRO A 280 50.67 10.44 18.19
C PRO A 280 51.79 10.17 19.19
N ALA A 281 52.97 10.72 18.95
CA ALA A 281 54.06 10.71 19.90
C ALA A 281 53.72 11.58 21.12
N LEU A 282 54.06 11.13 22.33
CA LEU A 282 53.85 11.90 23.55
C LEU A 282 55.12 12.67 23.87
N VAL A 283 55.00 14.00 23.92
CA VAL A 283 56.13 14.91 24.08
C VAL A 283 55.93 15.86 25.25
N ILE A 284 57.04 16.30 25.81
CA ILE A 284 57.10 17.43 26.73
C ILE A 284 57.59 18.62 25.91
N ALA A 285 56.88 19.73 25.99
CA ALA A 285 57.20 20.94 25.27
C ALA A 285 57.63 22.07 26.23
N THR A 286 58.23 23.11 25.69
CA THR A 286 58.62 24.30 26.45
C THR A 286 57.44 25.26 26.59
N LYS A 287 57.41 25.94 27.73
CA LYS A 287 56.62 27.13 27.97
C LYS A 287 57.56 28.26 28.31
N ASN A 288 57.80 29.17 27.37
CA ASN A 288 58.66 30.33 27.63
C ASN A 288 57.83 31.45 28.29
N PRO A 289 58.10 31.81 29.57
CA PRO A 289 57.33 32.86 30.26
C PRO A 289 57.58 34.27 29.71
N ASN A 290 58.71 34.49 29.03
CA ASN A 290 59.14 35.81 28.54
C ASN A 290 58.67 36.09 27.09
N ALA A 291 58.15 35.09 26.38
CA ALA A 291 57.73 35.22 24.98
C ALA A 291 56.53 36.18 24.76
N PHE A 292 55.77 36.50 25.82
CA PHE A 292 54.64 37.44 25.74
C PHE A 292 55.04 38.92 25.71
N GLN A 293 56.33 39.25 25.87
CA GLN A 293 56.80 40.65 25.89
C GLN A 293 57.39 41.13 24.55
N GLN A 294 57.57 40.26 23.55
CA GLN A 294 58.17 40.66 22.27
C GLN A 294 57.16 40.94 21.14
N SER A 295 55.91 40.51 21.25
CA SER A 295 54.88 40.75 20.21
C SER A 295 54.17 42.11 20.33
N SER A 296 54.51 42.93 21.34
CA SER A 296 53.90 44.26 21.53
C SER A 296 54.71 45.42 20.96
N ASP A 297 55.97 45.19 20.54
CA ASP A 297 56.91 46.27 20.20
C ASP A 297 57.18 46.43 18.69
N GLU A 298 56.69 45.53 17.81
CA GLU A 298 56.97 45.58 16.36
C GLU A 298 55.92 46.32 15.50
N GLU A 299 54.83 46.85 16.07
CA GLU A 299 53.76 47.51 15.30
C GLU A 299 53.79 49.06 15.33
N SER A 300 54.94 49.67 15.65
CA SER A 300 55.05 51.15 15.77
C SER A 300 56.18 51.82 15.00
N ASN A 301 56.66 51.25 13.89
CA ASN A 301 57.61 51.96 13.02
C ASN A 301 57.36 51.68 11.53
N ASP A 302 56.25 52.19 11.00
CA ASP A 302 56.17 52.55 9.58
C ASP A 302 55.04 53.56 9.34
N THR A 303 55.33 54.86 9.50
CA THR A 303 54.64 55.91 8.74
C THR A 303 55.51 57.16 8.62
N ASP A 304 55.56 57.66 7.38
CA ASP A 304 55.99 59.00 6.92
C ASP A 304 57.49 59.29 6.71
N VAL A 305 58.03 58.73 5.62
CA VAL A 305 58.89 59.51 4.71
C VAL A 305 58.20 59.56 3.35
N ASN A 306 57.40 60.61 3.12
CA ASN A 306 56.85 60.91 1.80
C ASN A 306 57.70 61.97 1.10
N GLU A 307 58.16 61.60 -0.08
CA GLU A 307 58.88 62.41 -1.05
C GLU A 307 58.10 63.65 -1.48
N ASN A 308 58.80 64.77 -1.64
CA ASN A 308 58.49 65.76 -2.68
C ASN A 308 59.77 66.58 -2.96
N ASN A 309 60.61 66.07 -3.86
CA ASN A 309 61.57 66.88 -4.59
C ASN A 309 60.86 67.42 -5.84
N ASP A 310 60.48 68.69 -5.78
CA ASP A 310 60.08 69.45 -6.96
C ASP A 310 61.32 70.10 -7.59
N ALA A 311 61.47 69.91 -8.89
CA ALA A 311 62.58 70.39 -9.68
C ALA A 311 62.16 71.69 -10.38
N THR A 312 62.87 72.80 -10.18
CA THR A 312 63.01 73.81 -11.26
C THR A 312 64.22 74.71 -11.09
N GLN A 313 64.97 74.82 -12.18
CA GLN A 313 66.07 75.75 -12.44
C GLN A 313 65.56 77.18 -12.64
N SER A 314 66.26 78.17 -12.07
CA SER A 314 66.45 79.58 -12.48
C SER A 314 67.11 80.27 -11.28
N GLU A 315 68.19 81.05 -11.32
CA GLU A 315 68.93 81.80 -12.35
C GLU A 315 70.45 81.70 -12.07
#